data_AF-A0A9P7N6M6-F1
#
_entry.id   AF-A0A9P7N6M6-F1
#
_cell.length_a   1.000
_cell.length_b   1.000
_cell.length_c   1.000
_cell.angle_alpha   90.00
_cell.angle_beta   90.00
_cell.angle_gamma   90.00
#
_symmetry.space_group_name_H-M   'P 1'
#
loop_
_entity.id
_entity.type
_entity.pdbx_description
1 polymer ?
#
loop_
_entity_poly.entity_id
_entity_poly.type
_entity_poly.pdbx_seq_one_letter_code
_entity_poly.pdbx_strand_id
1 'polypeptide(L)'
;MNNLPSPLSVSVMQDRSTQDGFAQDAYQVAYIFDPQENTPQPLKKRKLTRQTKPEPIDESNTPSFAPLLNGAEGETFVRLRRERFEQAWGLVNGRIETTSIDQIPSAFIITGPNIAPQDLLFEQLSEALPRSYPDSKFVRLKSSEALTLKAALKKTIRDATNVAAAGREDKIDGGVDADADAETTRDDFKIGNILDGRRYLDYDLEALEAYVKPLQCEHVFVAFQDSEGFESGLLSDLITLFQ
;
A
#
# COMPACT_ATOMS: atom_id res chain seq x y z
N MET A 1 21.20 88.85 -1.71
CA MET A 1 21.69 87.58 -1.11
C MET A 1 20.85 87.32 0.13
N ASN A 2 20.33 86.09 0.22
CA ASN A 2 19.04 85.77 0.84
C ASN A 2 18.98 85.96 2.37
N ASN A 3 17.83 86.49 2.81
CA ASN A 3 17.42 86.68 4.19
C ASN A 3 16.83 85.39 4.80
N LEU A 4 17.10 85.26 6.12
CA LEU A 4 16.50 84.50 7.24
C LEU A 4 15.04 83.97 7.11
N PRO A 5 14.50 83.11 8.03
CA PRO A 5 14.90 82.86 9.43
C PRO A 5 14.82 81.39 9.95
N SER A 6 15.20 81.27 11.23
CA SER A 6 15.21 80.16 12.21
C SER A 6 13.80 79.68 12.69
N PRO A 7 13.65 78.80 13.72
CA PRO A 7 12.88 77.55 13.68
C PRO A 7 11.62 77.55 14.61
N LEU A 8 10.91 76.41 14.71
CA LEU A 8 10.51 75.72 15.97
C LEU A 8 9.42 74.64 15.76
N SER A 9 9.75 73.41 16.22
CA SER A 9 8.91 72.45 16.99
C SER A 9 7.70 71.78 16.28
N VAL A 10 7.31 70.52 16.53
CA VAL A 10 7.04 69.85 17.82
C VAL A 10 7.01 68.31 17.63
N SER A 11 7.64 67.62 18.59
CA SER A 11 7.39 66.28 19.18
C SER A 11 6.70 65.17 18.37
N VAL A 12 7.51 64.18 17.99
CA VAL A 12 7.11 62.77 17.97
C VAL A 12 7.19 62.25 19.40
N MET A 13 6.05 61.85 19.99
CA MET A 13 6.03 61.06 21.22
C MET A 13 5.44 59.68 20.99
N GLN A 14 6.16 58.75 21.60
CA GLN A 14 6.06 57.30 21.67
C GLN A 14 4.79 56.80 22.36
N ASP A 15 4.24 55.70 21.86
CA ASP A 15 3.59 54.62 22.63
C ASP A 15 3.42 53.45 21.62
N ARG A 16 3.58 52.16 21.90
CA ARG A 16 3.77 51.38 23.12
C ARG A 16 4.15 49.96 22.65
N SER A 17 5.06 49.30 23.34
CA SER A 17 5.41 47.90 23.11
C SER A 17 4.27 46.95 23.50
N THR A 18 3.86 46.07 22.59
CA THR A 18 3.26 44.77 22.96
C THR A 18 3.56 43.72 21.90
N GLN A 19 4.03 42.58 22.38
CA GLN A 19 4.26 41.32 21.66
C GLN A 19 3.19 41.06 20.60
N ASP A 20 3.62 40.67 19.40
CA ASP A 20 2.78 39.82 18.56
C ASP A 20 3.57 38.56 18.23
N GLY A 21 3.07 37.45 18.76
CA GLY A 21 3.68 36.15 18.64
C GLY A 21 3.68 35.72 17.17
N PHE A 22 4.79 35.16 16.72
CA PHE A 22 4.78 34.37 15.49
C PHE A 22 3.74 33.26 15.66
N ALA A 23 2.61 33.40 14.97
CA ALA A 23 1.50 32.46 14.99
C ALA A 23 2.04 31.05 14.66
N GLN A 24 1.88 30.15 15.60
CA GLN A 24 2.41 28.79 15.62
C GLN A 24 1.58 27.83 14.75
N ASP A 25 0.84 28.35 13.76
CA ASP A 25 -0.18 27.60 12.99
C ASP A 25 0.20 27.34 11.53
N ALA A 26 1.44 27.66 11.11
CA ALA A 26 1.87 27.51 9.70
C ALA A 26 2.25 26.07 9.29
N TYR A 27 1.90 25.04 10.07
CA TYR A 27 2.17 23.63 9.75
C TYR A 27 0.97 22.74 10.02
N GLN A 28 -0.10 22.87 9.24
CA GLN A 28 -1.19 21.92 9.24
C GLN A 28 -0.82 20.69 8.38
N VAL A 29 -0.78 19.50 9.00
CA VAL A 29 -0.24 18.25 8.41
C VAL A 29 -1.19 17.62 7.40
N ALA A 30 -2.49 17.94 7.45
CA ALA A 30 -3.46 17.50 6.45
C ALA A 30 -4.62 18.50 6.34
N TYR A 31 -5.08 18.72 5.12
CA TYR A 31 -6.31 19.45 4.82
C TYR A 31 -7.40 18.44 4.50
N ILE A 32 -8.52 18.52 5.21
CA ILE A 32 -9.74 17.82 4.84
C ILE A 32 -10.51 18.75 3.92
N PHE A 33 -10.58 18.40 2.64
CA PHE A 33 -11.40 19.13 1.69
C PHE A 33 -12.87 18.73 1.91
N ASP A 34 -13.64 19.64 2.50
CA ASP A 34 -15.09 19.53 2.59
C ASP A 34 -15.73 20.26 1.39
N PRO A 35 -16.31 19.55 0.42
CA PRO A 35 -16.90 20.16 -0.78
C PRO A 35 -18.15 21.02 -0.48
N GLN A 36 -18.62 21.10 0.78
CA GLN A 36 -19.76 21.94 1.17
C GLN A 36 -19.43 23.45 1.26
N GLU A 37 -18.16 23.86 1.10
CA GLU A 37 -17.81 25.28 1.04
C GLU A 37 -17.81 25.80 -0.41
N ASN A 38 -18.81 26.62 -0.74
CA ASN A 38 -18.97 27.33 -2.02
C ASN A 38 -17.81 28.31 -2.29
N THR A 39 -16.62 27.79 -2.54
CA THR A 39 -15.47 28.57 -2.99
C THR A 39 -15.23 28.33 -4.48
N PRO A 40 -15.16 29.38 -5.32
CA PRO A 40 -14.94 29.22 -6.75
C PRO A 40 -13.52 28.70 -7.00
N GLN A 41 -13.44 27.44 -7.41
CA GLN A 41 -12.18 26.78 -7.80
C GLN A 41 -11.49 27.56 -8.94
N PRO A 42 -10.17 27.81 -8.88
CA PRO A 42 -9.48 28.57 -9.91
C PRO A 42 -9.40 27.79 -11.23
N LEU A 43 -10.03 28.34 -12.28
CA LEU A 43 -10.06 27.81 -13.64
C LEU A 43 -8.65 27.84 -14.27
N LYS A 44 -7.92 26.74 -14.17
CA LYS A 44 -6.89 26.41 -15.16
C LYS A 44 -7.33 25.19 -15.95
N LYS A 45 -8.02 25.43 -17.08
CA LYS A 45 -8.25 24.41 -18.10
C LYS A 45 -7.64 24.85 -19.43
N ARG A 46 -6.86 23.93 -19.98
CA ARG A 46 -6.27 23.90 -21.31
C ARG A 46 -7.35 24.22 -22.36
N LYS A 47 -7.01 25.10 -23.31
CA LYS A 47 -7.90 25.57 -24.38
C LYS A 47 -8.26 24.40 -25.31
N LEU A 48 -9.51 23.95 -25.28
CA LEU A 48 -10.11 23.11 -26.31
C LEU A 48 -11.51 23.65 -26.64
N THR A 49 -11.71 23.93 -27.92
CA THR A 49 -12.78 24.70 -28.51
C THR A 49 -14.06 23.87 -28.68
N ARG A 50 -15.13 24.22 -27.97
CA ARG A 50 -16.51 24.53 -28.46
C ARG A 50 -17.53 24.38 -27.33
N GLN A 51 -18.42 25.36 -27.26
CA GLN A 51 -19.37 25.62 -26.18
C GLN A 51 -20.58 24.68 -26.20
N THR A 52 -21.02 24.25 -25.02
CA THR A 52 -22.43 23.99 -24.72
C THR A 52 -22.69 24.36 -23.25
N LYS A 53 -23.77 25.09 -22.99
CA LYS A 53 -24.16 25.69 -21.71
C LYS A 53 -24.50 24.58 -20.68
N PRO A 54 -23.91 24.55 -19.47
CA PRO A 54 -24.31 23.61 -18.44
C PRO A 54 -25.56 24.11 -17.69
N GLU A 55 -26.57 23.25 -17.62
CA GLU A 55 -27.70 23.33 -16.68
C GLU A 55 -27.23 22.98 -15.25
N PRO A 56 -27.91 23.47 -14.20
CA PRO A 56 -27.51 23.22 -12.81
C PRO A 56 -27.65 21.73 -12.45
N ILE A 57 -26.62 21.18 -11.83
CA ILE A 57 -26.54 19.80 -11.38
C ILE A 57 -27.24 19.72 -10.02
N ASP A 58 -28.32 18.94 -9.96
CA ASP A 58 -29.08 18.64 -8.74
C ASP A 58 -28.32 17.61 -7.88
N GLU A 59 -28.18 17.92 -6.59
CA GLU A 59 -27.33 17.24 -5.58
C GLU A 59 -28.00 15.99 -4.99
N SER A 60 -28.51 15.09 -5.83
CA SER A 60 -29.03 13.79 -5.37
C SER A 60 -28.39 12.58 -6.03
N ASN A 61 -27.34 12.77 -6.83
CA ASN A 61 -26.83 11.71 -7.69
C ASN A 61 -25.61 11.03 -7.05
N THR A 62 -25.87 9.85 -6.50
CA THR A 62 -24.90 8.74 -6.57
C THR A 62 -24.23 8.73 -7.94
N PRO A 63 -22.93 8.41 -8.07
CA PRO A 63 -22.26 8.47 -9.37
C PRO A 63 -22.89 7.45 -10.33
N SER A 64 -23.85 7.91 -11.12
CA SER A 64 -24.55 7.09 -12.11
C SER A 64 -23.58 6.73 -13.22
N PHE A 65 -23.75 5.55 -13.80
CA PHE A 65 -22.94 5.11 -14.94
C PHE A 65 -23.03 6.17 -16.05
N ALA A 66 -21.89 6.59 -16.61
CA ALA A 66 -21.90 7.52 -17.73
C ALA A 66 -22.60 6.87 -18.95
N PRO A 67 -23.49 7.60 -19.66
CA PRO A 67 -24.10 7.11 -20.88
C PRO A 67 -23.06 6.76 -21.95
N LEU A 68 -23.19 5.58 -22.54
CA LEU A 68 -22.34 5.12 -23.63
C LEU A 68 -22.76 5.72 -24.98
N LEU A 69 -22.02 5.37 -26.03
CA LEU A 69 -22.30 5.78 -27.42
C LEU A 69 -22.36 7.31 -27.59
N ASN A 70 -21.42 8.03 -26.97
CA ASN A 70 -21.36 9.49 -26.97
C ASN A 70 -22.66 10.16 -26.46
N GLY A 71 -23.31 9.55 -25.47
CA GLY A 71 -24.55 10.08 -24.90
C GLY A 71 -25.83 9.60 -25.59
N ALA A 72 -25.73 8.72 -26.59
CA ALA A 72 -26.91 8.15 -27.25
C ALA A 72 -27.57 7.00 -26.45
N GLU A 73 -26.90 6.46 -25.42
CA GLU A 73 -27.50 5.50 -24.50
C GLU A 73 -28.62 6.18 -23.68
N GLY A 74 -29.84 5.64 -23.76
CA GLY A 74 -30.97 6.13 -22.98
C GLY A 74 -30.83 5.79 -21.48
N GLU A 75 -31.42 6.63 -20.61
CA GLU A 75 -31.35 6.49 -19.15
C GLU A 75 -31.81 5.10 -18.64
N THR A 76 -32.80 4.49 -19.30
CA THR A 76 -33.26 3.14 -18.96
C THR A 76 -32.18 2.08 -19.17
N PHE A 77 -31.37 2.21 -20.22
CA PHE A 77 -30.26 1.30 -20.50
C PHE A 77 -29.09 1.53 -19.54
N VAL A 78 -28.80 2.80 -19.20
CA VAL A 78 -27.81 3.14 -18.16
C VAL A 78 -28.17 2.49 -16.82
N ARG A 79 -29.43 2.63 -16.39
CA ARG A 79 -29.95 2.03 -15.15
C ARG A 79 -29.90 0.51 -15.20
N LEU A 80 -30.33 -0.09 -16.30
CA LEU A 80 -30.33 -1.54 -16.47
C LEU A 80 -28.89 -2.10 -16.44
N ARG A 81 -27.93 -1.41 -17.07
CA ARG A 81 -26.51 -1.79 -17.05
C ARG A 81 -25.95 -1.75 -15.63
N ARG A 82 -26.30 -0.73 -14.85
CA ARG A 82 -25.93 -0.65 -13.43
C ARG A 82 -26.54 -1.80 -12.63
N GLU A 83 -27.84 -2.04 -12.75
CA GLU A 83 -28.52 -3.13 -12.02
C GLU A 83 -27.89 -4.49 -12.32
N ARG A 84 -27.62 -4.76 -13.60
CA ARG A 84 -26.97 -6.02 -14.02
C ARG A 84 -25.54 -6.13 -13.50
N PHE A 85 -24.80 -5.02 -13.47
CA PHE A 85 -23.47 -4.98 -12.88
C PHE A 85 -23.54 -5.30 -11.38
N GLU A 86 -24.41 -4.64 -10.62
CA GLU A 86 -24.56 -4.86 -9.18
C GLU A 86 -24.99 -6.30 -8.86
N GLN A 87 -25.94 -6.87 -9.62
CA GLN A 87 -26.34 -8.27 -9.48
C GLN A 87 -25.18 -9.22 -9.75
N ALA A 88 -24.45 -9.02 -10.87
CA ALA A 88 -23.31 -9.85 -11.20
C ALA A 88 -22.18 -9.72 -10.17
N TRP A 89 -21.91 -8.50 -9.71
CA TRP A 89 -20.92 -8.22 -8.68
C TRP A 89 -21.29 -8.88 -7.35
N GLY A 90 -22.55 -8.80 -6.94
CA GLY A 90 -23.05 -9.48 -5.73
C GLY A 90 -22.90 -11.00 -5.80
N LEU A 91 -23.13 -11.61 -6.96
CA LEU A 91 -22.89 -13.05 -7.16
C LEU A 91 -21.41 -13.42 -7.05
N VAL A 92 -20.53 -12.62 -7.65
CA VAL A 92 -19.07 -12.84 -7.55
C VAL A 92 -18.60 -12.67 -6.12
N ASN A 93 -19.01 -11.60 -5.44
CA ASN A 93 -18.64 -11.33 -4.05
C ASN A 93 -19.17 -12.42 -3.10
N GLY A 94 -20.43 -12.82 -3.26
CA GLY A 94 -21.01 -13.91 -2.49
C GLY A 94 -20.32 -15.25 -2.74
N ARG A 95 -19.84 -15.51 -3.97
CA ARG A 95 -18.99 -16.68 -4.24
C ARG A 95 -17.65 -16.61 -3.54
N ILE A 96 -17.00 -15.44 -3.53
CA ILE A 96 -15.73 -15.23 -2.80
C ILE A 96 -15.95 -15.51 -1.31
N GLU A 97 -17.03 -15.00 -0.72
CA GLU A 97 -17.37 -15.22 0.69
C GLU A 97 -17.80 -16.66 1.01
N THR A 98 -18.40 -17.38 0.05
CA THR A 98 -18.83 -18.78 0.21
C THR A 98 -17.81 -19.80 -0.28
N THR A 99 -16.66 -19.35 -0.81
CA THR A 99 -15.57 -20.25 -1.18
C THR A 99 -15.22 -21.09 0.03
N SER A 100 -15.34 -22.41 -0.13
CA SER A 100 -15.13 -23.43 0.91
C SER A 100 -13.83 -23.19 1.69
N ILE A 101 -13.85 -23.54 2.98
CA ILE A 101 -12.69 -23.50 3.91
C ILE A 101 -11.45 -24.21 3.34
N ASP A 102 -11.63 -25.10 2.36
CA ASP A 102 -10.59 -25.87 1.68
C ASP A 102 -9.91 -25.13 0.51
N GLN A 103 -10.24 -23.86 0.24
CA GLN A 103 -9.62 -23.07 -0.84
C GLN A 103 -8.83 -21.90 -0.29
N ILE A 104 -7.60 -21.73 -0.79
CA ILE A 104 -6.74 -20.60 -0.43
C ILE A 104 -7.32 -19.33 -1.08
N PRO A 105 -7.71 -18.30 -0.28
CA PRO A 105 -8.12 -17.02 -0.82
C PRO A 105 -6.99 -16.43 -1.66
N SER A 106 -7.26 -16.23 -2.95
CA SER A 106 -6.25 -15.85 -3.93
C SER A 106 -6.70 -14.61 -4.70
N ALA A 107 -5.77 -13.71 -4.97
CA ALA A 107 -6.02 -12.50 -5.76
C ALA A 107 -5.04 -12.46 -6.95
N PHE A 108 -5.55 -12.12 -8.14
CA PHE A 108 -4.75 -11.95 -9.34
C PHE A 108 -4.64 -10.46 -9.67
N ILE A 109 -3.42 -9.93 -9.67
CA ILE A 109 -3.15 -8.51 -9.96
C ILE A 109 -2.68 -8.40 -11.41
N ILE A 110 -3.55 -7.86 -12.27
CA ILE A 110 -3.20 -7.58 -13.67
C ILE A 110 -2.45 -6.24 -13.70
N THR A 111 -1.13 -6.30 -13.82
CA THR A 111 -0.30 -5.12 -14.09
C THR A 111 -0.15 -4.91 -15.59
N GLY A 112 0.05 -3.65 -16.01
CA GLY A 112 0.33 -3.34 -17.43
C GLY A 112 1.69 -3.88 -17.87
N PRO A 113 2.06 -3.75 -19.16
CA PRO A 113 3.34 -4.25 -19.69
C PRO A 113 4.58 -3.56 -19.07
N ASN A 114 4.37 -2.49 -18.29
CA ASN A 114 5.43 -1.83 -17.57
C ASN A 114 5.70 -2.56 -16.24
N ILE A 115 6.84 -3.24 -16.17
CA ILE A 115 7.30 -3.96 -14.97
C ILE A 115 7.96 -3.04 -13.93
N ALA A 116 8.39 -1.83 -14.30
CA ALA A 116 9.11 -0.92 -13.41
C ALA A 116 8.36 -0.58 -12.10
N PRO A 117 7.02 -0.32 -12.10
CA PRO A 117 6.30 -0.01 -10.87
C PRO A 117 5.94 -1.24 -10.03
N GLN A 118 6.21 -2.47 -10.49
CA GLN A 118 5.83 -3.67 -9.73
C GLN A 118 6.58 -3.74 -8.40
N ASP A 119 7.88 -3.38 -8.38
CA ASP A 119 8.66 -3.42 -7.15
C ASP A 119 8.05 -2.54 -6.04
N LEU A 120 7.66 -1.32 -6.41
CA LEU A 120 7.00 -0.35 -5.53
C LEU A 120 5.60 -0.82 -5.12
N LEU A 121 4.83 -1.43 -6.03
CA LEU A 121 3.51 -1.98 -5.70
C LEU A 121 3.60 -3.02 -4.58
N PHE A 122 4.52 -3.98 -4.70
CA PHE A 122 4.67 -5.02 -3.68
C PHE A 122 5.26 -4.48 -2.37
N GLU A 123 6.07 -3.43 -2.42
CA GLU A 123 6.50 -2.69 -1.22
C GLU A 123 5.28 -2.04 -0.53
N GLN A 124 4.43 -1.34 -1.29
CA GLN A 124 3.20 -0.74 -0.76
C GLN A 124 2.25 -1.80 -0.19
N LEU A 125 2.10 -2.96 -0.83
CA LEU A 125 1.30 -4.06 -0.31
C LEU A 125 1.87 -4.62 1.00
N SER A 126 3.20 -4.75 1.08
CA SER A 126 3.89 -5.21 2.28
C SER A 126 3.71 -4.28 3.47
N GLU A 127 3.47 -2.98 3.23
CA GLU A 127 3.14 -2.01 4.28
C GLU A 127 1.64 -1.92 4.57
N ALA A 128 0.80 -1.98 3.53
CA ALA A 128 -0.64 -1.75 3.65
C ALA A 128 -1.39 -2.94 4.27
N LEU A 129 -0.96 -4.17 3.97
CA LEU A 129 -1.60 -5.38 4.51
C LEU A 129 -1.42 -5.49 6.03
N PRO A 130 -0.22 -5.35 6.61
CA PRO A 130 -0.07 -5.33 8.07
C PRO A 130 -0.81 -4.18 8.77
N ARG A 131 -1.04 -3.04 8.09
CA ARG A 131 -1.87 -1.95 8.64
C ARG A 131 -3.34 -2.33 8.76
N SER A 132 -3.83 -3.15 7.83
CA SER A 132 -5.24 -3.58 7.77
C SER A 132 -5.47 -4.88 8.55
N TYR A 133 -4.46 -5.75 8.60
CA TYR A 133 -4.43 -7.05 9.26
C TYR A 133 -3.20 -7.09 10.19
N PRO A 134 -3.32 -6.59 11.44
CA PRO A 134 -2.18 -6.43 12.36
C PRO A 134 -1.41 -7.72 12.63
N ASP A 135 -2.12 -8.85 12.68
CA ASP A 135 -1.57 -10.17 12.95
C ASP A 135 -1.31 -10.93 11.65
N SER A 136 -0.66 -10.26 10.69
CA SER A 136 -0.31 -10.86 9.40
C SER A 136 1.16 -10.73 9.04
N LYS A 137 1.62 -11.63 8.18
CA LYS A 137 2.95 -11.60 7.55
C LYS A 137 2.82 -11.47 6.04
N PHE A 138 3.79 -10.81 5.43
CA PHE A 138 3.87 -10.65 3.99
C PHE A 138 5.18 -11.26 3.48
N VAL A 139 5.06 -12.18 2.54
CA VAL A 139 6.17 -12.89 1.89
C VAL A 139 6.13 -12.59 0.41
N ARG A 140 7.28 -12.23 -0.17
CA ARG A 140 7.41 -11.90 -1.59
C ARG A 140 8.32 -12.89 -2.29
N LEU A 141 7.77 -13.66 -3.21
CA LEU A 141 8.52 -14.61 -4.03
C LEU A 141 8.79 -14.04 -5.42
N LYS A 142 10.07 -14.12 -5.82
CA LYS A 142 10.54 -13.81 -7.17
C LYS A 142 10.96 -15.10 -7.87
N SER A 143 10.72 -15.22 -9.16
CA SER A 143 11.06 -16.43 -9.93
C SER A 143 12.57 -16.72 -9.90
N SER A 144 13.39 -15.66 -9.89
CA SER A 144 14.85 -15.76 -9.82
C SER A 144 15.38 -16.35 -8.50
N GLU A 145 14.58 -16.31 -7.43
CA GLU A 145 14.98 -16.73 -6.09
C GLU A 145 14.31 -18.05 -5.67
N ALA A 146 13.20 -18.39 -6.33
CA ALA A 146 12.40 -19.58 -6.07
C ALA A 146 12.48 -20.55 -7.27
N LEU A 147 13.70 -20.97 -7.63
CA LEU A 147 13.92 -21.90 -8.76
C LEU A 147 13.54 -23.36 -8.45
N THR A 148 13.37 -23.70 -7.17
CA THR A 148 13.01 -25.05 -6.71
C THR A 148 12.04 -24.94 -5.55
N LEU A 149 11.28 -26.01 -5.31
CA LEU A 149 10.34 -26.07 -4.19
C LEU A 149 11.04 -25.83 -2.85
N LYS A 150 12.20 -26.47 -2.65
CA LYS A 150 13.01 -26.25 -1.46
C LYS A 150 13.41 -24.77 -1.32
N ALA A 151 13.93 -24.14 -2.37
CA ALA A 151 14.34 -22.73 -2.31
C ALA A 151 13.15 -21.80 -1.99
N ALA A 152 12.00 -22.05 -2.61
CA ALA A 152 10.76 -21.31 -2.35
C ALA A 152 10.29 -21.45 -0.89
N LEU A 153 10.24 -22.67 -0.36
CA LEU A 153 9.84 -22.93 1.03
C LEU A 153 10.80 -22.29 2.03
N LYS A 154 12.12 -22.44 1.83
CA LYS A 154 13.13 -21.78 2.67
C LYS A 154 12.92 -20.27 2.68
N LYS A 155 12.70 -19.67 1.51
CA LYS A 155 12.46 -18.23 1.39
C LYS A 155 11.17 -17.82 2.09
N THR A 156 10.08 -18.55 1.90
CA THR A 156 8.80 -18.26 2.55
C THR A 156 8.92 -18.27 4.07
N ILE A 157 9.52 -19.32 4.63
CA ILE A 157 9.76 -19.43 6.07
C ILE A 157 10.66 -18.29 6.53
N ARG A 158 11.70 -17.97 5.76
CA ARG A 158 12.63 -16.91 6.09
C ARG A 158 12.00 -15.53 6.14
N ASP A 159 11.28 -15.15 5.10
CA ASP A 159 10.67 -13.83 5.04
C ASP A 159 9.55 -13.69 6.07
N ALA A 160 8.74 -14.73 6.28
CA ALA A 160 7.66 -14.70 7.28
C ALA A 160 8.19 -14.54 8.73
N THR A 161 9.36 -15.10 9.01
CA THR A 161 9.98 -15.09 10.35
C THR A 161 10.89 -13.88 10.59
N ASN A 162 11.56 -13.37 9.55
CA ASN A 162 12.45 -12.21 9.65
C ASN A 162 11.72 -10.91 9.95
N VAL A 163 10.46 -10.76 9.51
CA VAL A 163 9.67 -9.54 9.74
C VAL A 163 9.43 -9.28 11.24
N ALA A 164 9.44 -10.30 12.11
CA ALA A 164 9.31 -10.07 13.55
C ALA A 164 10.63 -9.61 14.22
N ALA A 165 11.78 -9.87 13.61
CA ALA A 165 13.09 -9.48 14.17
C ALA A 165 13.41 -7.99 13.94
N ALA A 166 12.85 -7.37 12.90
CA ALA A 166 13.02 -5.95 12.59
C ALA A 166 12.37 -4.99 13.62
N GLY A 167 11.62 -5.53 14.60
CA GLY A 167 11.03 -4.74 15.69
C GLY A 167 11.92 -4.60 16.94
N ARG A 168 13.12 -5.18 16.97
CA ARG A 168 14.00 -5.14 18.15
C ARG A 168 15.48 -5.23 17.79
N GLU A 169 15.98 -4.20 17.14
CA GLU A 169 17.42 -4.05 16.87
C GLU A 169 18.03 -3.03 17.83
N ASP A 170 18.37 -3.50 19.04
CA ASP A 170 19.46 -2.88 19.81
C ASP A 170 20.74 -3.10 19.01
N LYS A 171 21.29 -1.99 18.50
CA LYS A 171 22.57 -1.94 17.78
C LYS A 171 23.67 -2.60 18.63
N ILE A 172 24.29 -3.66 18.11
CA ILE A 172 25.66 -4.00 18.50
C ILE A 172 26.53 -4.00 17.25
N ASP A 173 27.36 -2.96 17.22
CA ASP A 173 28.49 -2.72 16.34
C ASP A 173 29.54 -3.84 16.47
N GLY A 174 30.12 -4.24 15.35
CA GLY A 174 31.13 -5.30 15.32
C GLY A 174 31.61 -5.62 13.92
N GLY A 175 32.39 -4.70 13.33
CA GLY A 175 33.12 -4.95 12.09
C GLY A 175 34.26 -5.94 12.25
N VAL A 176 34.52 -6.76 11.22
CA VAL A 176 35.85 -7.30 10.89
C VAL A 176 35.95 -7.49 9.37
N ASP A 177 37.10 -7.07 8.84
CA ASP A 177 37.50 -7.04 7.44
C ASP A 177 37.82 -8.42 6.79
N ALA A 178 37.72 -8.41 5.45
CA ALA A 178 38.53 -9.09 4.42
C ALA A 178 38.56 -10.64 4.27
N ASP A 179 38.19 -11.04 3.05
CA ASP A 179 38.70 -12.15 2.22
C ASP A 179 38.63 -13.60 2.74
N ALA A 180 37.60 -14.33 2.27
CA ALA A 180 37.69 -15.77 1.98
C ALA A 180 36.58 -16.22 1.02
N ASP A 181 36.99 -16.66 -0.18
CA ASP A 181 36.23 -17.54 -1.07
C ASP A 181 35.93 -18.86 -0.33
N ALA A 182 34.68 -19.06 0.10
CA ALA A 182 34.06 -20.36 0.33
C ALA A 182 32.61 -20.14 0.78
N GLU A 183 31.66 -20.64 0.00
CA GLU A 183 30.34 -21.13 0.43
C GLU A 183 29.74 -20.42 1.65
N THR A 184 29.16 -19.24 1.41
CA THR A 184 28.45 -18.46 2.42
C THR A 184 27.10 -19.14 2.72
N THR A 185 27.14 -20.23 3.48
CA THR A 185 26.04 -20.77 4.28
C THR A 185 25.75 -19.79 5.43
N ARG A 186 25.44 -18.53 5.13
CA ARG A 186 24.98 -17.53 6.11
C ARG A 186 23.48 -17.65 6.29
N ASP A 187 23.08 -18.54 7.20
CA ASP A 187 22.15 -18.27 8.30
C ASP A 187 21.71 -19.63 8.84
N ASP A 188 22.26 -20.00 10.00
CA ASP A 188 21.63 -21.00 10.84
C ASP A 188 20.23 -20.49 11.19
N PHE A 189 19.21 -21.06 10.56
CA PHE A 189 17.80 -20.83 10.82
C PHE A 189 17.45 -21.32 12.24
N LYS A 190 17.91 -20.61 13.28
CA LYS A 190 17.71 -20.94 14.72
C LYS A 190 16.32 -20.56 15.22
N ILE A 191 15.35 -20.36 14.34
CA ILE A 191 14.00 -19.92 14.70
C ILE A 191 13.16 -21.11 15.19
N GLY A 192 13.39 -22.32 14.66
CA GLY A 192 12.67 -23.53 15.07
C GLY A 192 13.15 -24.19 16.38
N ASN A 193 14.37 -23.89 16.84
CA ASN A 193 15.01 -24.68 17.91
C ASN A 193 14.62 -24.29 19.34
N ILE A 194 13.87 -23.20 19.56
CA ILE A 194 13.69 -22.64 20.92
C ILE A 194 12.23 -22.65 21.40
N LEU A 195 11.24 -22.80 20.52
CA LEU A 195 9.83 -22.70 20.93
C LEU A 195 9.21 -24.00 21.45
N ASP A 196 9.59 -25.18 20.92
CA ASP A 196 8.94 -26.45 21.28
C ASP A 196 9.93 -27.62 21.52
N GLY A 197 11.24 -27.32 21.59
CA GLY A 197 12.31 -28.32 21.77
C GLY A 197 12.49 -29.31 20.60
N ARG A 198 11.66 -29.20 19.55
CA ARG A 198 11.75 -29.95 18.30
C ARG A 198 12.70 -29.25 17.33
N ARG A 199 13.46 -30.04 16.58
CA ARG A 199 14.28 -29.52 15.48
C ARG A 199 13.50 -29.64 14.18
N TYR A 200 13.11 -28.50 13.64
CA TYR A 200 12.46 -28.42 12.33
C TYR A 200 13.49 -28.26 11.21
N LEU A 201 13.15 -28.74 10.02
CA LEU A 201 13.92 -28.43 8.81
C LEU A 201 13.59 -27.01 8.36
N ASP A 202 14.57 -26.33 7.78
CA ASP A 202 14.46 -24.94 7.33
C ASP A 202 13.61 -24.74 6.07
N TYR A 203 12.99 -25.81 5.56
CA TYR A 203 12.07 -25.85 4.43
C TYR A 203 10.75 -26.57 4.77
N ASP A 204 10.55 -26.95 6.03
CA ASP A 204 9.33 -27.63 6.46
C ASP A 204 8.31 -26.61 6.97
N LEU A 205 7.09 -26.67 6.45
CA LEU A 205 6.02 -25.74 6.83
C LEU A 205 5.57 -25.96 8.28
N GLU A 206 5.83 -27.13 8.90
CA GLU A 206 5.60 -27.33 10.34
C GLU A 206 6.43 -26.32 11.17
N ALA A 207 7.61 -25.92 10.67
CA ALA A 207 8.45 -24.90 11.29
C ALA A 207 7.75 -23.52 11.30
N LEU A 208 7.10 -23.17 10.19
CA LEU A 208 6.36 -21.92 10.05
C LEU A 208 5.13 -21.92 10.96
N GLU A 209 4.40 -23.03 10.99
CA GLU A 209 3.21 -23.18 11.82
C GLU A 209 3.55 -23.05 13.32
N ALA A 210 4.61 -23.73 13.77
CA ALA A 210 5.09 -23.66 15.15
C ALA A 210 5.56 -22.24 15.55
N TYR A 211 6.02 -21.44 14.58
CA TYR A 211 6.44 -20.06 14.79
C TYR A 211 5.25 -19.07 14.81
N VAL A 212 4.29 -19.26 13.91
CA VAL A 212 3.14 -18.35 13.70
C VAL A 212 2.07 -18.55 14.79
N LYS A 213 1.84 -19.79 15.25
CA LYS A 213 0.84 -20.12 16.27
C LYS A 213 1.00 -19.32 17.58
N PRO A 214 2.19 -19.24 18.22
CA PRO A 214 2.38 -18.47 19.45
C PRO A 214 2.21 -16.96 19.25
N LEU A 215 2.44 -16.47 18.03
CA LEU A 215 2.32 -15.05 17.67
C LEU A 215 0.88 -14.64 17.33
N GLN A 216 -0.09 -15.56 17.40
CA GLN A 216 -1.48 -15.34 17.00
C GLN A 216 -1.62 -14.79 15.57
N CYS A 217 -0.64 -15.07 14.70
CA CYS A 217 -0.67 -14.57 13.33
C CYS A 217 -1.72 -15.35 12.53
N GLU A 218 -2.78 -14.66 12.11
CA GLU A 218 -3.93 -15.24 11.43
C GLU A 218 -3.67 -15.46 9.93
N HIS A 219 -2.80 -14.63 9.33
CA HIS A 219 -2.61 -14.61 7.88
C HIS A 219 -1.14 -14.53 7.47
N VAL A 220 -0.72 -15.39 6.54
CA VAL A 220 0.56 -15.28 5.82
C VAL A 220 0.25 -15.03 4.35
N PHE A 221 0.42 -13.80 3.89
CA PHE A 221 0.23 -13.41 2.50
C PHE A 221 1.47 -13.79 1.69
N VAL A 222 1.32 -14.69 0.70
CA VAL A 222 2.39 -15.07 -0.23
C VAL A 222 2.13 -14.42 -1.58
N ALA A 223 3.02 -13.50 -1.97
CA ALA A 223 2.93 -12.75 -3.22
C ALA A 223 3.95 -13.27 -4.25
N PHE A 224 3.46 -13.77 -5.38
CA PHE A 224 4.28 -14.10 -6.55
C PHE A 224 4.41 -12.88 -7.44
N GLN A 225 5.58 -12.24 -7.44
CA GLN A 225 5.75 -10.95 -8.11
C GLN A 225 5.74 -11.05 -9.64
N ASP A 226 6.59 -11.91 -10.16
CA ASP A 226 6.85 -12.17 -11.58
C ASP A 226 6.37 -13.60 -11.89
N SER A 227 5.08 -13.84 -11.63
CA SER A 227 4.44 -15.15 -11.75
C SER A 227 4.66 -15.84 -13.10
N GLU A 228 4.82 -15.05 -14.17
CA GLU A 228 5.14 -15.50 -15.53
C GLU A 228 6.54 -16.11 -15.67
N GLY A 229 7.45 -15.82 -14.74
CA GLY A 229 8.80 -16.38 -14.70
C GLY A 229 8.89 -17.71 -13.94
N PHE A 230 7.84 -18.12 -13.23
CA PHE A 230 7.83 -19.38 -12.47
C PHE A 230 7.57 -20.58 -13.38
N GLU A 231 8.20 -21.71 -13.05
CA GLU A 231 7.83 -22.99 -13.64
C GLU A 231 6.43 -23.39 -13.17
N SER A 232 5.57 -23.80 -14.10
CA SER A 232 4.17 -24.15 -13.79
C SER A 232 4.04 -25.33 -12.83
N GLY A 233 4.93 -26.32 -12.93
CA GLY A 233 4.97 -27.47 -12.03
C GLY A 233 5.28 -27.03 -10.60
N LEU A 234 6.30 -26.19 -10.44
CA LEU A 234 6.68 -25.63 -9.13
C LEU A 234 5.55 -24.80 -8.51
N LEU A 235 4.88 -23.94 -9.29
CA LEU A 235 3.77 -23.14 -8.78
C LEU A 235 2.61 -24.03 -8.33
N SER A 236 2.31 -25.10 -9.07
CA SER A 236 1.29 -26.09 -8.69
C SER A 236 1.65 -26.81 -7.39
N ASP A 237 2.91 -27.22 -7.24
CA ASP A 237 3.39 -27.90 -6.03
C ASP A 237 3.31 -26.96 -4.81
N LEU A 238 3.69 -25.69 -4.97
CA LEU A 238 3.58 -24.68 -3.91
C LEU A 238 2.13 -24.43 -3.50
N ILE A 239 1.22 -24.25 -4.45
CA ILE A 239 -0.20 -24.04 -4.16
C ILE A 239 -0.79 -25.26 -3.43
N THR A 240 -0.41 -26.48 -3.84
CA THR A 240 -0.88 -27.72 -3.22
C THR A 240 -0.37 -27.85 -1.78
N LEU A 241 0.85 -27.41 -1.49
CA LEU A 241 1.43 -27.44 -0.14
C LEU A 241 0.89 -26.37 0.79
N PHE A 242 0.31 -25.29 0.26
CA PHE A 242 -0.27 -24.21 1.06
C PHE A 242 -1.72 -24.48 1.48
N GLN A 243 -2.35 -25.55 0.97
CA GLN A 243 -3.69 -26.01 1.40
C GLN A 243 -3.60 -26.82 2.69
#